data_AF-A0AAW0KZI4-F1
#
_entry.id   AF-A0AAW0KZI4-F1
#
_cell.length_a   1.000
_cell.length_b   1.000
_cell.length_c   1.000
_cell.angle_alpha   90.00
_cell.angle_beta   90.00
_cell.angle_gamma   90.00
#
_symmetry.space_group_name_H-M   'P 1'
#
loop_
_entity.id
_entity.type
_entity.pdbx_description
1 polymer ?
#
loop_
_entity_poly.entity_id
_entity_poly.type
_entity_poly.pdbx_seq_one_letter_code
_entity_poly.pdbx_strand_id
1 'polypeptide(L)'
;MKKSDFPALDVLICTADPYKEPPIRLVSTALSVMAYDYPTEKISVYVSDDGGSQLTLFACKEAAKFASHWLPFCRKTNIIDRSPKGYFASIRGNWRFEAWVLLQHRKKKEEGEKKKFCPYNNCLRGHKLNDLFGCLKKEGK
;
A
#
# COMPACT_ATOMS: atom_id res chain seq x y z
N MET A 1 8.51 -3.86 27.85
CA MET A 1 7.03 -3.91 27.76
C MET A 1 6.63 -5.18 27.06
N LYS A 2 5.60 -5.86 27.56
CA LYS A 2 5.00 -7.01 26.86
C LYS A 2 4.15 -6.48 25.70
N LYS A 3 3.97 -7.28 24.64
CA LYS A 3 3.10 -6.89 23.51
C LYS A 3 1.66 -6.59 23.93
N SER A 4 1.21 -7.18 25.04
CA SER A 4 -0.08 -6.93 25.68
C SER A 4 -0.26 -5.50 26.18
N ASP A 5 0.84 -4.81 26.51
CA ASP A 5 0.81 -3.52 27.19
C ASP A 5 0.55 -2.36 26.21
N PHE A 6 0.58 -2.65 24.90
CA PHE A 6 0.35 -1.68 23.85
C PHE A 6 -1.15 -1.50 23.56
N PRO A 7 -1.64 -0.25 23.47
CA PRO A 7 -3.02 0.02 23.07
C PRO A 7 -3.27 -0.39 21.62
N ALA A 8 -4.53 -0.53 21.22
CA ALA A 8 -4.86 -0.61 19.80
C ALA A 8 -4.54 0.73 19.13
N LEU A 9 -3.98 0.69 17.93
CA LEU A 9 -3.60 1.83 17.12
C LEU A 9 -4.30 1.75 15.77
N ASP A 10 -5.21 2.67 15.51
CA ASP A 10 -5.88 2.82 14.23
C ASP A 10 -5.31 4.04 13.51
N VAL A 11 -4.77 3.84 12.31
CA VAL A 11 -4.17 4.90 11.49
C VAL A 11 -5.06 5.12 10.26
N LEU A 12 -5.55 6.34 10.12
CA LEU A 12 -6.31 6.77 8.94
C LEU A 12 -5.41 7.62 8.04
N ILE A 13 -5.30 7.23 6.77
CA ILE A 13 -4.57 7.97 5.75
C ILE A 13 -5.59 8.50 4.74
N CYS A 14 -5.67 9.82 4.61
CA CYS A 14 -6.58 10.47 3.68
C CYS A 14 -5.83 10.96 2.43
N THR A 15 -6.50 10.91 1.28
CA THR A 15 -6.05 11.51 0.03
C THR A 15 -7.26 12.07 -0.70
N ALA A 16 -7.08 13.17 -1.42
CA ALA A 16 -8.17 13.80 -2.17
C ALA A 16 -7.90 13.87 -3.68
N ASP A 17 -6.64 13.99 -4.08
CA ASP A 17 -6.28 14.19 -5.49
C ASP A 17 -5.00 13.40 -5.83
N PRO A 18 -5.07 12.38 -6.70
CA PRO A 18 -3.92 11.55 -7.05
C PRO A 18 -2.82 12.30 -7.81
N TYR A 19 -3.10 13.46 -8.38
CA TYR A 19 -2.11 14.26 -9.10
C TYR A 19 -1.34 15.20 -8.17
N LYS A 20 -2.01 15.75 -7.16
CA LYS A 20 -1.37 16.53 -6.09
C LYS A 20 -0.70 15.63 -5.05
N GLU A 21 -1.28 14.46 -4.81
CA GLU A 21 -0.83 13.48 -3.83
C GLU A 21 -0.60 12.14 -4.53
N PRO A 22 0.58 11.94 -5.14
CA PRO A 22 0.85 10.73 -5.93
C PRO A 22 0.56 9.46 -5.14
N PRO A 23 -0.18 8.47 -5.70
CA PRO A 23 -0.54 7.24 -5.00
C PRO A 23 0.67 6.48 -4.43
N ILE A 24 1.84 6.63 -5.03
CA ILE A 24 3.08 6.03 -4.52
C ILE A 24 3.47 6.54 -3.13
N ARG A 25 3.19 7.82 -2.85
CA ARG A 25 3.44 8.44 -1.54
C ARG A 25 2.48 7.85 -0.51
N LEU A 26 1.20 7.75 -0.85
CA LEU A 26 0.16 7.13 -0.02
C LEU A 26 0.54 5.71 0.39
N VAL A 27 0.83 4.84 -0.58
CA VAL A 27 1.13 3.43 -0.28
C VAL A 27 2.45 3.26 0.44
N SER A 28 3.44 4.13 0.20
CA SER A 28 4.70 4.10 0.95
C SER A 28 4.47 4.44 2.43
N THR A 29 3.63 5.43 2.71
CA THR A 29 3.21 5.76 4.09
C THR A 29 2.47 4.58 4.73
N ALA A 30 1.49 4.00 4.04
CA ALA A 30 0.75 2.84 4.57
C ALA A 30 1.67 1.66 4.88
N LEU A 31 2.60 1.33 3.97
CA LEU A 31 3.59 0.26 4.16
C LEU A 31 4.56 0.55 5.30
N SER A 32 4.97 1.80 5.46
CA SER A 32 5.84 2.24 6.56
C SER A 32 5.17 2.03 7.91
N VAL A 33 3.89 2.42 8.04
CA VAL A 33 3.09 2.21 9.26
C VAL A 33 2.92 0.72 9.56
N MET A 34 2.59 -0.10 8.56
CA MET A 34 2.44 -1.55 8.74
C MET A 34 3.77 -2.25 9.07
N ALA A 35 4.91 -1.70 8.65
CA ALA A 35 6.24 -2.21 8.94
C ALA A 35 6.79 -1.74 10.29
N TYR A 36 6.10 -0.82 10.98
CA TYR A 36 6.54 -0.26 12.25
C TYR A 36 6.69 -1.36 13.32
N ASP A 37 7.61 -1.15 14.27
CA ASP A 37 7.88 -2.11 15.34
C ASP A 37 6.82 -2.02 16.44
N TYR A 38 5.63 -2.54 16.12
CA TYR A 38 4.47 -2.58 16.99
C TYR A 38 3.73 -3.90 16.76
N PRO A 39 2.99 -4.42 17.77
CA PRO A 39 2.21 -5.63 17.59
C PRO A 39 1.24 -5.52 16.41
N THR A 40 1.39 -6.41 15.42
CA THR A 40 0.59 -6.42 14.18
C THR A 40 -0.90 -6.51 14.41
N GLU A 41 -1.30 -7.25 15.43
CA GLU A 41 -2.67 -7.45 15.87
C GLU A 41 -3.27 -6.19 16.51
N LYS A 42 -2.43 -5.21 16.84
CA LYS A 42 -2.83 -3.93 17.44
C LYS A 42 -2.81 -2.78 16.44
N ILE A 43 -2.22 -2.92 15.25
CA ILE A 43 -2.26 -1.87 14.21
C ILE A 43 -3.36 -2.19 13.20
N SER A 44 -4.25 -1.22 12.98
CA SER A 44 -5.10 -1.18 11.79
C SER A 44 -4.74 0.04 10.95
N VAL A 45 -4.63 -0.13 9.64
CA VAL A 45 -4.45 0.98 8.70
C VAL A 45 -5.67 1.07 7.80
N TYR A 46 -6.21 2.28 7.67
CA TYR A 46 -7.34 2.62 6.83
C TYR A 46 -6.93 3.69 5.83
N VAL A 47 -7.49 3.63 4.63
CA VAL A 47 -7.27 4.62 3.58
C VAL A 47 -8.63 5.21 3.21
N SER A 48 -8.75 6.53 3.30
CA SER A 48 -9.88 7.29 2.76
C SER A 48 -9.42 8.01 1.49
N ASP A 49 -10.11 7.77 0.39
CA ASP A 49 -9.87 8.47 -0.88
C ASP A 49 -11.11 9.27 -1.25
N ASP A 50 -11.08 10.58 -0.94
CA ASP A 50 -12.19 11.49 -1.21
C ASP A 50 -12.30 11.79 -2.72
N GLY A 51 -11.22 11.57 -3.47
CA GLY A 51 -11.20 11.72 -4.92
C GLY A 51 -11.73 10.51 -5.69
N GLY A 52 -11.95 9.37 -5.02
CA GLY A 52 -12.45 8.14 -5.63
C GLY A 52 -11.62 7.67 -6.82
N SER A 53 -10.29 7.85 -6.77
CA SER A 53 -9.41 7.66 -7.91
C SER A 53 -9.11 6.18 -8.16
N GLN A 54 -9.33 5.74 -9.40
CA GLN A 54 -8.94 4.40 -9.85
C GLN A 54 -7.43 4.16 -9.73
N LEU A 55 -6.60 5.22 -9.85
CA LEU A 55 -5.15 5.13 -9.71
C LEU A 55 -4.77 4.82 -8.26
N THR A 56 -5.42 5.48 -7.30
CA THR A 56 -5.24 5.26 -5.87
C THR A 56 -5.60 3.83 -5.50
N LEU A 57 -6.77 3.36 -5.93
CA LEU A 57 -7.21 1.99 -5.70
C LEU A 57 -6.23 0.96 -6.30
N PHE A 58 -5.80 1.18 -7.53
CA PHE A 58 -4.83 0.28 -8.18
C PHE A 58 -3.51 0.24 -7.41
N ALA A 59 -2.98 1.39 -7.00
CA ALA A 59 -1.76 1.46 -6.20
C ALA A 59 -1.92 0.69 -4.87
N CYS A 60 -3.04 0.86 -4.17
CA CYS A 60 -3.33 0.12 -2.93
C CYS A 60 -3.38 -1.41 -3.17
N LYS A 61 -3.98 -1.87 -4.27
CA LYS A 61 -4.03 -3.31 -4.63
C LYS A 61 -2.63 -3.87 -4.89
N GLU A 62 -1.79 -3.17 -5.63
CA GLU A 62 -0.41 -3.61 -5.89
C GLU A 62 0.48 -3.50 -4.64
N ALA A 63 0.30 -2.46 -3.83
CA ALA A 63 0.99 -2.31 -2.55
C ALA A 63 0.63 -3.45 -1.58
N ALA A 64 -0.61 -3.92 -1.58
CA ALA A 64 -1.00 -5.09 -0.80
C ALA A 64 -0.26 -6.36 -1.24
N LYS A 65 -0.06 -6.58 -2.54
CA LYS A 65 0.79 -7.70 -2.99
C LYS A 65 2.23 -7.51 -2.55
N PHE A 66 2.76 -6.29 -2.66
CA PHE A 66 4.12 -5.97 -2.28
C PHE A 66 4.37 -6.11 -0.76
N ALA A 67 3.41 -5.77 0.10
CA ALA A 67 3.58 -5.85 1.55
C ALA A 67 3.90 -7.27 2.04
N SER A 68 3.40 -8.30 1.35
CA SER A 68 3.72 -9.69 1.71
C SER A 68 5.22 -10.00 1.62
N HIS A 69 5.97 -9.24 0.82
CA HIS A 69 7.42 -9.33 0.70
C HIS A 69 8.13 -8.28 1.58
N TRP A 70 7.61 -7.05 1.58
CA TRP A 70 8.21 -5.92 2.27
C TRP A 70 8.17 -6.04 3.80
N LEU A 71 7.04 -6.45 4.38
CA LEU A 71 6.88 -6.50 5.84
C LEU A 71 7.80 -7.54 6.50
N PRO A 72 7.89 -8.80 6.00
CA PRO A 72 8.86 -9.75 6.52
C PRO A 72 10.31 -9.32 6.29
N PHE A 73 10.60 -8.66 5.16
CA PHE A 73 11.92 -8.12 4.89
C PHE A 73 12.32 -7.10 5.96
N CYS A 74 11.49 -6.07 6.21
CA CYS A 74 11.76 -5.04 7.20
C CYS A 74 12.05 -5.60 8.61
N ARG A 75 11.29 -6.63 9.01
CA ARG A 75 11.45 -7.27 10.32
C ARG A 75 12.73 -8.08 10.43
N LYS A 76 13.14 -8.77 9.36
CA LYS A 76 14.35 -9.60 9.35
C LYS A 76 15.64 -8.78 9.28
N THR A 77 15.62 -7.71 8.48
CA THR A 77 16.81 -6.88 8.23
C THR A 77 16.94 -5.71 9.18
N ASN A 78 15.89 -5.42 9.97
CA ASN A 78 15.82 -4.32 10.93
C ASN A 78 16.27 -2.98 10.32
N ILE A 79 15.81 -2.69 9.10
CA ILE A 79 16.12 -1.42 8.42
C ILE A 79 15.56 -0.24 9.19
N ILE A 80 16.32 0.86 9.21
CA ILE A 80 15.95 2.11 9.89
C ILE A 80 14.80 2.79 9.13
N ASP A 81 14.92 2.92 7.81
CA ASP A 81 13.86 3.48 6.97
C ASP A 81 12.95 2.37 6.45
N ARG A 82 11.75 2.31 7.02
CA ARG A 82 10.72 1.30 6.66
C ARG A 82 9.78 1.78 5.57
N SER A 83 9.91 3.03 5.14
CA SER A 83 9.22 3.53 3.94
C SER A 83 9.90 2.95 2.70
N PRO A 84 9.19 2.23 1.82
CA PRO A 84 9.78 1.74 0.58
C PRO A 84 10.41 2.89 -0.23
N LYS A 85 9.70 4.03 -0.36
CA LYS A 85 10.21 5.20 -1.07
C LYS A 85 11.51 5.72 -0.47
N GLY A 86 11.59 5.82 0.85
CA GLY A 86 12.77 6.32 1.54
C GLY A 86 13.95 5.33 1.48
N TYR A 87 13.67 4.05 1.74
CA TYR A 87 14.65 2.97 1.63
C TYR A 87 15.30 2.91 0.24
N PHE A 88 14.50 2.85 -0.83
CA PHE A 88 15.04 2.78 -2.19
C PHE A 88 15.72 4.08 -2.63
N ALA A 89 15.31 5.24 -2.10
CA ALA A 89 16.02 6.50 -2.34
C ALA A 89 17.40 6.55 -1.63
N SER A 90 17.54 5.86 -0.50
CA SER A 90 18.79 5.81 0.27
C SER A 90 19.82 4.81 -0.27
N ILE A 91 19.38 3.80 -1.02
CA ILE A 91 20.28 2.85 -1.67
C ILE A 91 21.03 3.58 -2.78
N ARG A 92 22.35 3.75 -2.62
CA ARG A 92 23.25 4.22 -3.68
C ARG A 92 23.34 3.17 -4.79
N GLY A 93 22.39 3.21 -5.72
CA GLY A 93 22.29 2.36 -6.90
C GLY A 93 21.03 2.74 -7.68
N ASN A 94 21.09 2.73 -9.01
CA ASN A 94 20.06 3.27 -9.92
C ASN A 94 18.76 2.42 -9.98
N TRP A 95 18.24 1.98 -8.84
CA TRP A 95 16.93 1.34 -8.72
C TRP A 95 15.89 2.40 -8.40
N ARG A 96 15.41 3.08 -9.46
CA ARG A 96 14.28 4.00 -9.34
C ARG A 96 13.01 3.19 -9.06
N PHE A 97 12.59 3.12 -7.79
CA PHE A 97 11.27 2.62 -7.41
C PHE A 97 10.15 3.30 -8.23
N GLU A 98 10.33 4.58 -8.56
CA GLU A 98 9.45 5.33 -9.46
C GLU A 98 9.40 4.72 -10.88
N ALA A 99 10.51 4.19 -11.40
CA ALA A 99 10.54 3.54 -12.72
C ALA A 99 9.75 2.23 -12.73
N TRP A 100 9.74 1.45 -11.63
CA TRP A 100 8.91 0.25 -11.53
C TRP A 100 7.42 0.61 -11.58
N VAL A 101 7.00 1.65 -10.84
CA VAL A 101 5.61 2.14 -10.85
C VAL A 101 5.22 2.70 -12.22
N LEU A 102 6.08 3.51 -12.84
CA LEU A 102 5.85 4.09 -14.17
C LEU A 102 5.80 3.03 -15.27
N LEU A 103 6.61 1.96 -15.19
CA LEU A 103 6.55 0.82 -16.12
C LEU A 103 5.21 0.08 -16.02
N GLN A 104 4.62 -0.02 -14.83
CA GLN A 104 3.28 -0.63 -14.67
C GLN A 104 2.16 0.26 -15.22
N HIS A 105 2.27 1.59 -15.08
CA HIS A 105 1.36 2.52 -15.76
C HIS A 105 1.44 2.41 -17.29
N ARG A 106 2.64 2.18 -17.85
CA ARG A 106 2.86 2.03 -19.29
C ARG A 106 2.26 0.72 -19.83
N LYS A 107 2.47 -0.41 -19.13
CA LYS A 107 1.86 -1.71 -19.49
C LYS A 107 0.33 -1.66 -19.52
N LYS A 108 -0.29 -0.89 -18.63
CA LYS A 108 -1.75 -0.79 -18.59
C LYS A 108 -2.37 0.17 -19.61
N LYS A 109 -1.59 1.12 -20.14
CA LYS A 109 -2.04 1.90 -21.31
C LYS A 109 -2.21 0.99 -22.54
N GLU A 110 -1.44 -0.10 -22.62
CA GLU A 110 -1.54 -1.11 -23.67
C GLU A 110 -2.58 -2.21 -23.36
N GLU A 111 -2.79 -2.60 -22.09
CA GLU A 111 -3.88 -3.53 -21.71
C GLU A 111 -5.27 -2.89 -21.56
N GLY A 112 -5.35 -1.55 -21.63
CA GLY A 112 -6.55 -0.75 -21.36
C GLY A 112 -7.71 -0.91 -22.35
N GLU A 113 -7.55 -1.67 -23.43
CA GLU A 113 -8.59 -1.84 -24.45
C GLU A 113 -9.49 -3.07 -24.24
N LYS A 114 -9.24 -3.94 -23.24
CA LYS A 114 -9.99 -5.22 -23.12
C LYS A 114 -10.53 -5.62 -21.74
N LYS A 115 -10.58 -4.74 -20.75
CA LYS A 115 -11.31 -5.07 -19.51
C LYS A 115 -12.23 -3.93 -19.10
N LYS A 116 -13.50 -4.04 -19.53
CA LYS A 116 -14.63 -3.37 -18.86
C LYS A 116 -14.56 -3.73 -17.38
N PHE A 117 -14.07 -2.81 -16.57
CA PHE A 117 -14.05 -2.94 -15.12
C PHE A 117 -15.48 -2.71 -14.62
N CYS A 118 -16.04 -3.71 -13.94
CA CYS A 118 -17.40 -3.67 -13.44
C CYS A 118 -17.50 -2.67 -12.27
N PRO A 119 -18.49 -1.77 -12.26
CA PRO A 119 -18.60 -0.70 -11.28
C PRO A 119 -19.25 -1.25 -10.01
N TYR A 120 -18.46 -1.70 -9.03
CA TYR A 120 -18.97 -1.86 -7.67
C TYR A 120 -18.37 -0.77 -6.76
N ASN A 121 -18.98 0.40 -6.84
CA ASN A 121 -18.69 1.63 -6.07
C ASN A 121 -19.01 1.52 -4.55
N ASN A 122 -19.04 0.32 -3.97
CA ASN A 122 -19.43 0.12 -2.57
C ASN A 122 -18.42 -0.66 -1.71
N CYS A 123 -17.25 -1.06 -2.21
CA CYS A 123 -16.32 -1.90 -1.43
C CYS A 123 -15.23 -1.15 -0.65
N LEU A 124 -15.19 0.19 -0.68
CA LEU A 124 -14.10 0.96 -0.06
C LEU A 124 -14.55 1.99 0.99
N ARG A 125 -15.83 2.03 1.36
CA ARG A 125 -16.24 2.82 2.54
C ARG A 125 -15.89 2.03 3.80
N GLY A 126 -14.70 2.32 4.37
CA GLY A 126 -14.35 1.96 5.74
C GLY A 126 -13.73 0.58 6.00
N HIS A 127 -13.14 -0.08 5.00
CA HIS A 127 -12.50 -1.39 5.22
C HIS A 127 -11.03 -1.27 5.66
N LYS A 128 -10.58 -2.14 6.58
CA LYS A 128 -9.16 -2.22 6.96
C LYS A 128 -8.35 -2.62 5.73
N LEU A 129 -7.16 -2.03 5.56
CA LEU A 129 -6.25 -2.46 4.49
C LEU A 129 -5.96 -3.96 4.60
N ASN A 130 -5.86 -4.50 5.82
CA ASN A 130 -5.73 -5.94 6.12
C ASN A 130 -6.82 -6.82 5.47
N ASP A 131 -8.03 -6.30 5.28
CA ASP A 131 -9.15 -7.04 4.66
C ASP A 131 -9.02 -7.10 3.14
N LEU A 132 -8.44 -6.07 2.51
CA LEU A 132 -8.04 -6.09 1.10
C LEU A 132 -6.99 -7.19 0.84
N PHE A 133 -6.04 -7.42 1.77
CA PHE A 133 -5.10 -8.54 1.66
C PHE A 133 -5.79 -9.90 1.69
N GLY A 134 -6.82 -10.06 2.53
CA GLY A 134 -7.63 -11.28 2.61
C GLY A 134 -8.43 -11.55 1.32
N CYS A 135 -9.00 -10.50 0.73
CA CYS A 135 -9.77 -10.59 -0.51
C CYS A 135 -8.87 -10.95 -1.72
N LEU A 136 -7.68 -10.35 -1.81
CA LEU A 136 -6.72 -10.65 -2.88
C LEU A 136 -6.18 -12.08 -2.84
N LYS A 137 -6.08 -12.68 -1.65
CA LYS A 137 -5.66 -14.08 -1.49
C LYS A 137 -6.68 -15.09 -2.04
N LYS A 138 -7.95 -14.67 -2.22
CA LYS A 138 -9.01 -15.51 -2.79
C LYS A 138 -9.10 -15.43 -4.32
N GLU A 139 -8.60 -14.35 -4.94
CA GLU A 139 -8.57 -14.20 -6.42
C GLU A 139 -7.42 -14.99 -7.09
N GLY A 140 -6.51 -15.59 -6.31
CA GLY A 140 -5.32 -16.30 -6.80
C GLY A 140 -5.38 -17.83 -6.72
N LYS A 141 -6.57 -18.43 -6.64
CA LYS A 141 -6.79 -19.88 -6.72
C LYS A 141 -7.75 -20.21 -7.84
#